data_AF-A0A1Q5SNN1-F1
#
_entry.id   AF-A0A1Q5SNN1-F1
#
_cell.length_a   1.000
_cell.length_b   1.000
_cell.length_c   1.000
_cell.angle_alpha   90.00
_cell.angle_beta   90.00
_cell.angle_gamma   90.00
#
_symmetry.space_group_name_H-M   'P 1'
#
loop_
_entity.id
_entity.type
_entity.pdbx_description
1 polymer ?
#
loop_
_entity_poly.entity_id
_entity_poly.type
_entity_poly.pdbx_seq_one_letter_code
_entity_poly.pdbx_strand_id
1 'polypeptide(L)'
;MPGNELAMSFACTLTITDVRYDITYYGAFLKEIPRRLGSSVALDASVKAVVTAYPYFRHQNFSPDAYMEYCNSLRALRESLNDPVEAQSPNTLCAVYLITICQILEAVVNPRIQMDSQWWEDVTRRFSVTPRPRDANPPRSSNTLSTLAKFPEWIRRPDPYIPEIAVVYLTMRDDAERMRQYLARWSDLTSTSFTDPETFEHCRYQAGYTLVVTLALILNTLLRAFDPNNNVLVTEAFSFCDHIIRESETACRYRPLGAAYVSLCLVVGCSAAEDARQLAQLQALLADYSTDFKEINWIERVMWLRASFYSHRLRARSTRSECGGELVEAAWGQPNGRPESCCIM
;
A
#
# COMPACT_ATOMS: atom_id res chain seq x y z
N MET A 1 -9.27 9.32 34.08
CA MET A 1 -9.70 9.91 32.79
C MET A 1 -9.16 9.03 31.68
N PRO A 2 -10.02 8.48 30.80
CA PRO A 2 -9.64 7.48 29.79
C PRO A 2 -8.55 7.97 28.80
N GLY A 3 -8.43 9.27 28.56
CA GLY A 3 -7.38 9.84 27.69
C GLY A 3 -5.95 9.62 28.21
N ASN A 4 -5.74 9.50 29.54
CA ASN A 4 -4.41 9.33 30.11
C ASN A 4 -3.89 7.88 29.96
N GLU A 5 -4.77 6.89 30.05
CA GLU A 5 -4.39 5.48 29.87
C GLU A 5 -4.05 5.18 28.41
N LEU A 6 -4.83 5.71 27.46
CA LEU A 6 -4.55 5.57 26.04
C LEU A 6 -3.21 6.23 25.66
N ALA A 7 -2.95 7.44 26.18
CA ALA A 7 -1.69 8.14 25.96
C ALA A 7 -0.49 7.38 26.53
N MET A 8 -0.60 6.83 27.73
CA MET A 8 0.45 6.00 28.33
C MET A 8 0.70 4.72 27.52
N SER A 9 -0.37 4.03 27.09
CA SER A 9 -0.23 2.81 26.30
C SER A 9 0.42 3.08 24.94
N PHE A 10 0.04 4.17 24.28
CA PHE A 10 0.67 4.56 23.01
C PHE A 10 2.12 5.03 23.20
N ALA A 11 2.40 5.78 24.27
CA ALA A 11 3.76 6.18 24.63
C ALA A 11 4.66 4.96 24.87
N CYS A 12 4.16 3.91 25.53
CA CYS A 12 4.90 2.66 25.70
C CYS A 12 5.29 2.05 24.35
N THR A 13 4.38 2.01 23.37
CA THR A 13 4.67 1.53 22.01
C THR A 13 5.76 2.37 21.32
N LEU A 14 5.78 3.69 21.55
CA LEU A 14 6.77 4.61 20.97
C LEU A 14 8.17 4.51 21.58
N THR A 15 8.33 3.83 22.73
CA THR A 15 9.65 3.61 23.34
C THR A 15 10.47 2.52 22.65
N ILE A 16 9.85 1.77 21.74
CA ILE A 16 10.48 0.65 21.04
C ILE A 16 11.34 1.19 19.91
N THR A 17 12.64 0.89 19.96
CA THR A 17 13.64 1.39 19.00
C THR A 17 14.12 0.33 18.00
N ASP A 18 13.67 -0.91 18.14
CA ASP A 18 14.02 -2.00 17.22
C ASP A 18 13.19 -1.86 15.94
N VAL A 19 13.83 -1.64 14.79
CA VAL A 19 13.20 -1.49 13.46
C VAL A 19 12.15 -2.56 13.16
N ARG A 20 12.29 -3.77 13.70
CA ARG A 20 11.33 -4.88 13.50
C ARG A 20 9.96 -4.62 14.12
N TYR A 21 9.88 -3.69 15.07
CA TYR A 21 8.70 -3.41 15.89
C TYR A 21 8.43 -1.91 16.11
N ASP A 22 9.34 -1.01 15.76
CA ASP A 22 9.21 0.43 15.96
C ASP A 22 8.14 1.03 15.02
N ILE A 23 7.02 1.50 15.59
CA ILE A 23 5.94 2.12 14.81
C ILE A 23 6.32 3.49 14.24
N THR A 24 7.32 4.16 14.81
CA THR A 24 7.81 5.46 14.31
C THR A 24 8.40 5.34 12.91
N TYR A 25 8.65 4.10 12.46
CA TYR A 25 8.95 3.74 11.08
C TYR A 25 7.99 4.37 10.07
N TYR A 26 6.71 4.56 10.43
CA TYR A 26 5.72 5.18 9.56
C TYR A 26 5.72 6.72 9.62
N GLY A 27 6.35 7.33 10.61
CA GLY A 27 6.46 8.78 10.72
C GLY A 27 6.97 9.28 12.07
N ALA A 28 7.92 10.23 12.04
CA ALA A 28 8.43 10.85 13.26
C ALA A 28 7.35 11.63 14.04
N PHE A 29 6.31 12.12 13.35
CA PHE A 29 5.19 12.84 13.97
C PHE A 29 4.43 12.01 15.01
N LEU A 30 4.53 10.67 14.97
CA LEU A 30 3.89 9.78 15.93
C LEU A 30 4.33 10.06 17.38
N LYS A 31 5.55 10.54 17.57
CA LYS A 31 6.09 10.97 18.90
C LYS A 31 5.33 12.16 19.49
N GLU A 32 4.67 12.94 18.65
CA GLU A 32 3.93 14.15 19.04
C GLU A 32 2.45 13.88 19.30
N ILE A 33 1.98 12.65 19.08
CA ILE A 33 0.57 12.28 19.24
C ILE A 33 0.16 12.13 20.72
N PRO A 34 0.94 11.54 21.64
CA PRO A 34 0.51 11.37 23.03
C PRO A 34 0.04 12.66 23.70
N ARG A 35 0.71 13.79 23.43
CA ARG A 35 0.35 15.12 23.96
C ARG A 35 -0.93 15.73 23.35
N ARG A 36 -1.48 15.13 22.29
CA ARG A 36 -2.68 15.57 21.59
C ARG A 36 -3.91 14.73 21.94
N LEU A 37 -3.74 13.62 22.66
CA LEU A 37 -4.85 12.73 22.98
C LEU A 37 -5.81 13.37 23.99
N GLY A 38 -7.09 13.04 23.86
CA GLY A 38 -8.18 13.66 24.59
C GLY A 38 -8.69 14.97 23.98
N SER A 39 -8.11 15.42 22.86
CA SER A 39 -8.53 16.64 22.16
C SER A 39 -9.34 16.39 20.89
N SER A 40 -9.38 15.16 20.37
CA SER A 40 -10.12 14.81 19.15
C SER A 40 -10.56 13.35 19.18
N VAL A 41 -11.85 13.12 18.94
CA VAL A 41 -12.45 11.78 18.93
C VAL A 41 -11.85 10.91 17.82
N ALA A 42 -11.61 11.48 16.64
CA ALA A 42 -10.99 10.75 15.52
C ALA A 42 -9.55 10.33 15.82
N LEU A 43 -8.76 11.22 16.44
CA LEU A 43 -7.37 10.89 16.81
C LEU A 43 -7.33 9.82 17.89
N ASP A 44 -8.14 9.96 18.93
CA ASP A 44 -8.20 9.01 20.03
C ASP A 44 -8.65 7.63 19.54
N ALA A 45 -9.69 7.56 18.71
CA ALA A 45 -10.15 6.30 18.13
C ALA A 45 -9.09 5.65 17.21
N SER A 46 -8.37 6.45 16.42
CA SER A 46 -7.29 5.96 15.56
C SER A 46 -6.12 5.40 16.36
N VAL A 47 -5.70 6.09 17.42
CA VAL A 47 -4.64 5.60 18.30
C VAL A 47 -5.07 4.35 19.05
N LYS A 48 -6.33 4.28 19.49
CA LYS A 48 -6.88 3.10 20.15
C LYS A 48 -6.86 1.87 19.22
N ALA A 49 -7.19 2.04 17.94
CA ALA A 49 -7.06 0.97 16.95
C ALA A 49 -5.61 0.48 16.82
N VAL A 50 -4.65 1.41 16.72
CA VAL A 50 -3.21 1.07 16.63
C VAL A 50 -2.71 0.35 17.88
N VAL A 51 -3.00 0.87 19.08
CA VAL A 51 -2.59 0.27 20.36
C VAL A 51 -3.19 -1.12 20.53
N THR A 52 -4.45 -1.33 20.13
CA THR A 52 -5.13 -2.62 20.23
C THR A 52 -4.56 -3.63 19.24
N ALA A 53 -4.18 -3.17 18.05
CA ALA A 53 -3.53 -4.02 17.04
C ALA A 53 -2.05 -4.29 17.36
N TYR A 54 -1.35 -3.40 18.09
CA TYR A 54 0.10 -3.48 18.25
C TYR A 54 0.63 -4.80 18.86
N PRO A 55 0.03 -5.37 19.92
CA PRO A 55 0.49 -6.62 20.52
C PRO A 55 0.57 -7.79 19.54
N TYR A 56 -0.24 -7.77 18.48
CA TYR A 56 -0.21 -8.76 17.42
C TYR A 56 1.17 -8.81 16.74
N PHE A 57 1.77 -7.67 16.42
CA PHE A 57 3.06 -7.63 15.73
C PHE A 57 4.22 -8.13 16.61
N ARG A 58 4.08 -8.06 17.94
CA ARG A 58 5.14 -8.46 18.88
C ARG A 58 5.00 -9.89 19.39
N HIS A 59 3.77 -10.32 19.64
CA HIS A 59 3.47 -11.58 20.32
C HIS A 59 2.60 -12.53 19.50
N GLN A 60 2.21 -12.16 18.26
CA GLN A 60 1.28 -12.91 17.41
C GLN A 60 -0.07 -13.20 18.09
N ASN A 61 -0.44 -12.40 19.10
CA ASN A 61 -1.71 -12.51 19.78
C ASN A 61 -2.70 -11.57 19.12
N PHE A 62 -3.52 -12.11 18.23
CA PHE A 62 -4.60 -11.37 17.60
C PHE A 62 -5.66 -10.99 18.65
N SER A 63 -5.97 -9.69 18.75
CA SER A 63 -7.13 -9.23 19.50
C SER A 63 -8.32 -9.11 18.54
N PRO A 64 -9.42 -9.86 18.73
CA PRO A 64 -10.65 -9.66 17.98
C PRO A 64 -11.15 -8.21 18.01
N ASP A 65 -10.85 -7.51 19.10
CA ASP A 65 -11.22 -6.12 19.30
C ASP A 65 -10.47 -5.16 18.36
N ALA A 66 -9.30 -5.54 17.85
CA ALA A 66 -8.49 -4.68 16.97
C ALA A 66 -9.25 -4.30 15.68
N TYR A 67 -9.97 -5.25 15.09
CA TYR A 67 -10.80 -4.98 13.91
C TYR A 67 -11.96 -4.04 14.24
N MET A 68 -12.59 -4.24 15.41
CA MET A 68 -13.69 -3.40 15.86
C MET A 68 -13.23 -1.96 16.12
N GLU A 69 -12.09 -1.78 16.79
CA GLU A 69 -11.49 -0.46 17.04
C GLU A 69 -11.08 0.23 15.75
N TYR A 70 -10.57 -0.53 14.77
CA TYR A 70 -10.31 -0.02 13.43
C TYR A 70 -11.58 0.49 12.75
N CYS A 71 -12.68 -0.29 12.74
CA CYS A 71 -13.96 0.17 12.20
C CYS A 71 -14.51 1.40 12.93
N ASN A 72 -14.34 1.46 14.26
CA ASN A 72 -14.73 2.62 15.05
C ASN A 72 -13.91 3.87 14.69
N SER A 73 -12.60 3.71 14.48
CA SER A 73 -11.71 4.81 14.06
C SER A 73 -12.10 5.40 12.71
N LEU A 74 -12.51 4.56 11.77
CA LEU A 74 -12.99 4.98 10.46
C LEU A 74 -14.29 5.79 10.56
N ARG A 75 -15.22 5.34 11.41
CA ARG A 75 -16.48 6.05 11.66
C ARG A 75 -16.22 7.42 12.27
N ALA A 76 -15.38 7.48 13.32
CA ALA A 76 -15.00 8.74 13.97
C ALA A 76 -14.28 9.69 12.99
N LEU A 77 -13.39 9.16 12.15
CA LEU A 77 -12.70 9.95 11.14
C LEU A 77 -13.67 10.53 10.10
N ARG A 78 -14.66 9.76 9.66
CA ARG A 78 -15.69 10.24 8.73
C ARG A 78 -16.51 11.38 9.34
N GLU A 79 -16.92 11.24 10.59
CA GLU A 79 -17.65 12.29 11.31
C GLU A 79 -16.81 13.56 11.44
N SER A 80 -15.54 13.44 11.84
CA SER A 80 -14.62 14.60 11.93
C SER A 80 -14.30 15.25 10.59
N LEU A 81 -14.29 14.50 9.48
CA LEU A 81 -14.14 15.08 8.14
C LEU A 81 -15.42 15.80 7.66
N ASN A 82 -16.59 15.46 8.19
CA ASN A 82 -17.83 16.17 7.89
C ASN A 82 -17.99 17.47 8.71
N ASP A 83 -17.25 17.63 9.80
CA ASP A 83 -17.20 18.85 10.58
C ASP A 83 -16.18 19.84 9.97
N PRO A 84 -16.59 21.05 9.57
CA PRO A 84 -15.71 22.01 8.91
C PRO A 84 -14.55 22.51 9.78
N VAL A 85 -14.67 22.49 11.11
CA VAL A 85 -13.63 22.92 12.05
C VAL A 85 -12.66 21.78 12.32
N GLU A 86 -13.18 20.59 12.65
CA GLU A 86 -12.33 19.41 12.92
C GLU A 86 -11.64 18.90 11.66
N ALA A 87 -12.23 19.03 10.47
CA ALA A 87 -11.63 18.49 9.26
C ALA A 87 -10.30 19.14 8.86
N GLN A 88 -10.05 20.38 9.30
CA GLN A 88 -8.78 21.08 9.08
C GLN A 88 -7.86 20.99 10.31
N SER A 89 -8.30 20.28 11.36
CA SER A 89 -7.52 20.16 12.58
C SER A 89 -6.28 19.28 12.34
N PRO A 90 -5.14 19.62 12.98
CA PRO A 90 -3.94 18.79 12.90
C PRO A 90 -4.17 17.39 13.50
N ASN A 91 -5.18 17.23 14.35
CA ASN A 91 -5.56 15.96 14.95
C ASN A 91 -6.26 15.06 13.94
N THR A 92 -7.18 15.60 13.14
CA THR A 92 -7.80 14.88 12.03
C THR A 92 -6.76 14.49 11.00
N LEU A 93 -5.78 15.35 10.70
CA LEU A 93 -4.67 14.98 9.81
C LEU A 93 -3.86 13.79 10.36
N CYS A 94 -3.54 13.78 11.67
CA CYS A 94 -2.86 12.66 12.30
C CYS A 94 -3.69 11.37 12.23
N ALA A 95 -5.01 11.47 12.46
CA ALA A 95 -5.94 10.36 12.33
C ALA A 95 -6.00 9.82 10.89
N VAL A 96 -6.10 10.70 9.89
CA VAL A 96 -5.97 10.35 8.47
C VAL A 96 -4.65 9.63 8.25
N TYR A 97 -3.50 10.17 8.63
CA TYR A 97 -2.22 9.48 8.38
C TYR A 97 -2.14 8.08 9.02
N LEU A 98 -2.60 7.92 10.26
CA LEU A 98 -2.61 6.64 10.98
C LEU A 98 -3.45 5.57 10.27
N ILE A 99 -4.62 5.96 9.77
CA ILE A 99 -5.58 5.05 9.13
C ILE A 99 -5.25 4.85 7.65
N THR A 100 -4.86 5.91 6.95
CA THR A 100 -4.70 5.97 5.50
C THR A 100 -3.42 5.30 4.98
N ILE A 101 -2.30 5.40 5.70
CA ILE A 101 -1.04 4.75 5.28
C ILE A 101 -1.20 3.22 5.22
N CYS A 102 -1.95 2.64 6.15
CA CYS A 102 -2.25 1.21 6.17
C CYS A 102 -3.27 0.81 5.07
N GLN A 103 -4.11 1.76 4.65
CA GLN A 103 -5.30 1.49 3.86
C GLN A 103 -5.10 1.51 2.34
N ILE A 104 -4.26 2.40 1.80
CA ILE A 104 -4.08 2.53 0.34
C ILE A 104 -3.54 1.24 -0.25
N LEU A 105 -2.48 0.70 0.35
CA LEU A 105 -1.81 -0.49 -0.17
C LEU A 105 -2.62 -1.75 0.09
N GLU A 106 -3.37 -1.79 1.20
CA GLU A 106 -4.37 -2.83 1.44
C GLU A 106 -5.50 -2.78 0.40
N ALA A 107 -6.02 -1.59 0.05
CA ALA A 107 -7.09 -1.41 -0.92
C ALA A 107 -6.69 -1.83 -2.35
N VAL A 108 -5.40 -1.71 -2.69
CA VAL A 108 -4.84 -2.17 -3.96
C VAL A 108 -4.94 -3.69 -4.11
N VAL A 109 -4.80 -4.45 -3.03
CA VAL A 109 -4.77 -5.93 -3.06
C VAL A 109 -6.00 -6.59 -2.46
N ASN A 110 -6.93 -5.80 -1.92
CA ASN A 110 -8.13 -6.29 -1.26
C ASN A 110 -9.39 -5.67 -1.88
N PRO A 111 -10.16 -6.40 -2.70
CA PRO A 111 -11.35 -5.87 -3.36
C PRO A 111 -12.44 -5.43 -2.41
N ARG A 112 -12.46 -5.99 -1.18
CA ARG A 112 -13.47 -5.67 -0.18
C ARG A 112 -13.33 -4.23 0.30
N ILE A 113 -12.13 -3.65 0.22
CA ILE A 113 -11.93 -2.25 0.56
C ILE A 113 -12.39 -1.39 -0.61
N GLN A 114 -13.66 -0.97 -0.54
CA GLN A 114 -14.22 0.03 -1.42
C GLN A 114 -13.94 1.39 -0.81
N MET A 115 -13.19 2.22 -1.52
CA MET A 115 -12.91 3.56 -1.05
C MET A 115 -13.74 4.53 -1.85
N ASP A 116 -14.61 5.27 -1.18
CA ASP A 116 -15.42 6.29 -1.82
C ASP A 116 -14.51 7.35 -2.46
N SER A 117 -14.70 7.58 -3.75
CA SER A 117 -13.93 8.58 -4.52
C SER A 117 -14.14 9.97 -3.94
N GLN A 118 -15.35 10.27 -3.45
CA GLN A 118 -15.65 11.57 -2.83
C GLN A 118 -14.88 11.78 -1.53
N TRP A 119 -14.79 10.74 -0.68
CA TRP A 119 -13.98 10.78 0.53
C TRP A 119 -12.51 11.07 0.22
N TRP A 120 -11.95 10.44 -0.82
CA TRP A 120 -10.57 10.68 -1.22
C TRP A 120 -10.33 12.04 -1.86
N GLU A 121 -11.27 12.53 -2.66
CA GLU A 121 -11.24 13.90 -3.17
C GLU A 121 -11.29 14.90 -2.02
N ASP A 122 -12.08 14.64 -0.99
CA ASP A 122 -12.15 15.47 0.21
C ASP A 122 -10.85 15.47 1.00
N VAL A 123 -10.31 14.28 1.31
CA VAL A 123 -9.01 14.12 1.98
C VAL A 123 -7.92 14.79 1.14
N THR A 124 -7.88 14.56 -0.17
CA THR A 124 -6.92 15.18 -1.07
C THR A 124 -7.05 16.70 -1.07
N ARG A 125 -8.26 17.24 -1.27
CA ARG A 125 -8.51 18.68 -1.37
C ARG A 125 -8.11 19.40 -0.10
N ARG A 126 -8.36 18.78 1.06
CA ARG A 126 -8.10 19.37 2.38
C ARG A 126 -6.66 19.21 2.83
N PHE A 127 -5.99 18.15 2.40
CA PHE A 127 -4.61 17.82 2.78
C PHE A 127 -3.65 17.84 1.60
N SER A 128 -3.95 18.63 0.56
CA SER A 128 -3.08 18.84 -0.60
C SER A 128 -1.75 19.42 -0.12
N VAL A 129 -0.81 18.52 0.19
CA VAL A 129 0.60 18.86 0.34
C VAL A 129 1.06 19.29 -1.03
N THR A 130 1.69 20.47 -1.13
CA THR A 130 2.32 20.93 -2.36
C THR A 130 3.17 19.80 -2.95
N PRO A 131 3.07 19.50 -4.26
CA PRO A 131 3.94 18.53 -4.90
C PRO A 131 5.38 18.84 -4.53
N ARG A 132 6.08 17.86 -3.94
CA ARG A 132 7.45 18.11 -3.51
C ARG A 132 8.31 18.44 -4.73
N PRO A 133 9.26 19.37 -4.60
CA PRO A 133 10.15 19.73 -5.70
C PRO A 133 10.85 18.49 -6.26
N ARG A 134 10.97 18.43 -7.60
CA ARG A 134 11.61 17.30 -8.28
C ARG A 134 13.07 17.13 -7.85
N ASP A 135 13.72 18.22 -7.46
CA ASP A 135 15.10 18.33 -7.00
C ASP A 135 15.29 18.12 -5.49
N ALA A 136 14.25 17.69 -4.76
CA ALA A 136 14.36 17.39 -3.33
C ALA A 136 15.44 16.33 -3.05
N ASN A 137 16.23 16.57 -2.00
CA ASN A 137 17.23 15.62 -1.48
C ASN A 137 16.84 15.22 -0.04
N PRO A 138 16.63 13.93 0.26
CA PRO A 138 16.71 12.79 -0.64
C PRO A 138 15.55 12.75 -1.66
N PRO A 139 15.75 12.19 -2.87
CA PRO A 139 14.67 12.07 -3.84
C PRO A 139 13.57 11.17 -3.27
N ARG A 140 12.30 11.49 -3.51
CA ARG A 140 11.17 10.67 -3.09
C ARG A 140 10.14 10.63 -4.21
N SER A 141 9.11 9.80 -4.06
CA SER A 141 8.00 9.83 -4.99
C SER A 141 7.39 11.24 -5.06
N SER A 142 7.20 11.72 -6.29
CA SER A 142 6.50 12.95 -6.62
C SER A 142 4.98 12.78 -6.62
N ASN A 143 4.50 11.54 -6.46
CA ASN A 143 3.07 11.23 -6.41
C ASN A 143 2.43 11.80 -5.15
N THR A 144 1.23 12.34 -5.35
CA THR A 144 0.42 12.87 -4.25
C THR A 144 -0.49 11.78 -3.69
N LEU A 145 -1.01 12.01 -2.49
CA LEU A 145 -2.04 11.16 -1.90
C LEU A 145 -3.27 11.02 -2.85
N SER A 146 -3.59 12.06 -3.62
CA SER A 146 -4.60 12.03 -4.68
C SER A 146 -4.34 10.97 -5.72
N THR A 147 -3.09 10.90 -6.20
CA THR A 147 -2.70 9.95 -7.24
C THR A 147 -2.81 8.53 -6.71
N LEU A 148 -2.35 8.30 -5.48
CA LEU A 148 -2.40 6.99 -4.84
C LEU A 148 -3.84 6.51 -4.60
N ALA A 149 -4.73 7.43 -4.23
CA ALA A 149 -6.15 7.14 -4.00
C ALA A 149 -6.89 6.60 -5.25
N LYS A 150 -6.40 6.89 -6.45
CA LYS A 150 -7.03 6.45 -7.72
C LYS A 150 -6.70 5.01 -8.10
N PHE A 151 -5.66 4.40 -7.50
CA PHE A 151 -5.21 3.05 -7.86
C PHE A 151 -6.31 1.97 -7.76
N PRO A 152 -7.11 1.89 -6.67
CA PRO A 152 -8.19 0.92 -6.59
C PRO A 152 -9.20 1.04 -7.74
N GLU A 153 -9.53 2.27 -8.16
CA GLU A 153 -10.44 2.51 -9.28
C GLU A 153 -9.79 2.11 -10.60
N TRP A 154 -8.54 2.48 -10.83
CA TRP A 154 -7.80 2.08 -12.04
C TRP A 154 -7.66 0.55 -12.17
N ILE A 155 -7.48 -0.17 -11.07
CA ILE A 155 -7.42 -1.63 -11.08
C ILE A 155 -8.77 -2.24 -11.47
N ARG A 156 -9.90 -1.63 -11.06
CA ARG A 156 -11.24 -2.13 -11.38
C ARG A 156 -11.71 -1.73 -12.78
N ARG A 157 -11.40 -0.51 -13.21
CA ARG A 157 -11.87 0.11 -14.45
C ARG A 157 -10.80 1.00 -15.09
N PRO A 158 -9.77 0.41 -15.73
CA PRO A 158 -8.67 1.16 -16.32
C PRO A 158 -9.03 1.86 -17.63
N ASP A 159 -10.03 1.37 -18.39
CA ASP A 159 -10.34 1.79 -19.76
C ASP A 159 -10.45 3.33 -19.96
N PRO A 160 -11.23 4.09 -19.16
CA PRO A 160 -11.35 5.54 -19.35
C PRO A 160 -10.11 6.31 -18.88
N TYR A 161 -9.21 5.67 -18.12
CA TYR A 161 -8.07 6.33 -17.47
C TYR A 161 -6.72 5.96 -18.10
N ILE A 162 -6.67 5.21 -19.20
CA ILE A 162 -5.41 4.77 -19.81
C ILE A 162 -4.42 5.91 -20.09
N PRO A 163 -4.83 7.08 -20.64
CA PRO A 163 -3.89 8.19 -20.84
C PRO A 163 -3.32 8.73 -19.52
N GLU A 164 -4.15 8.82 -18.47
CA GLU A 164 -3.73 9.27 -17.15
C GLU A 164 -2.78 8.25 -16.49
N ILE A 165 -3.14 6.97 -16.54
CA ILE A 165 -2.32 5.85 -16.07
C ILE A 165 -0.94 5.88 -16.74
N ALA A 166 -0.85 6.16 -18.04
CA ALA A 166 0.42 6.26 -18.76
C ALA A 166 1.31 7.41 -18.25
N VAL A 167 0.73 8.59 -18.00
CA VAL A 167 1.46 9.75 -17.47
C VAL A 167 2.00 9.46 -16.06
N VAL A 168 1.15 8.86 -15.21
CA VAL A 168 1.53 8.52 -13.83
C VAL A 168 2.57 7.39 -13.82
N TYR A 169 2.45 6.41 -14.72
CA TYR A 169 3.45 5.35 -14.89
C TYR A 169 4.84 5.91 -15.20
N LEU A 170 4.94 6.79 -16.19
CA LEU A 170 6.21 7.42 -16.56
C LEU A 170 6.82 8.21 -15.39
N THR A 171 5.97 8.93 -14.65
CA THR A 171 6.38 9.67 -13.45
C THR A 171 6.93 8.74 -12.37
N MET A 172 6.21 7.65 -12.05
CA MET A 172 6.64 6.65 -11.08
C MET A 172 7.92 5.92 -11.49
N ARG A 173 8.08 5.63 -12.78
CA ARG A 173 9.30 5.02 -13.31
C ARG A 173 10.51 5.94 -13.13
N ASP A 174 10.36 7.23 -13.48
CA ASP A 174 11.41 8.23 -13.29
C ASP A 174 11.73 8.46 -11.80
N ASP A 175 10.73 8.43 -10.92
CA ASP A 175 10.92 8.51 -9.47
C ASP A 175 11.70 7.30 -8.95
N ALA A 176 11.29 6.10 -9.35
CA ALA A 176 11.94 4.85 -8.96
C ALA A 176 13.42 4.86 -9.35
N GLU A 177 13.76 5.30 -10.56
CA GLU A 177 15.14 5.36 -11.01
C GLU A 177 15.99 6.33 -10.18
N ARG A 178 15.46 7.50 -9.82
CA ARG A 178 16.16 8.47 -8.97
C ARG A 178 16.35 7.97 -7.55
N MET A 179 15.32 7.32 -7.00
CA MET A 179 15.41 6.71 -5.68
C MET A 179 16.42 5.56 -5.65
N ARG A 180 16.45 4.73 -6.70
CA ARG A 180 17.45 3.66 -6.89
C ARG A 180 18.88 4.19 -6.92
N GLN A 181 19.12 5.26 -7.69
CA GLN A 181 20.44 5.90 -7.75
C GLN A 181 20.86 6.51 -6.41
N TYR A 182 19.92 7.03 -5.63
CA TYR A 182 20.20 7.50 -4.28
C TYR A 182 20.55 6.35 -3.34
N LEU A 183 19.77 5.26 -3.34
CA LEU A 183 20.05 4.05 -2.56
C LEU A 183 21.40 3.43 -2.92
N ALA A 184 21.79 3.43 -4.18
CA ALA A 184 23.09 2.90 -4.61
C ALA A 184 24.30 3.67 -4.03
N ARG A 185 24.09 4.90 -3.53
CA ARG A 185 25.14 5.68 -2.85
C ARG A 185 25.33 5.28 -1.38
N TRP A 186 24.38 4.53 -0.82
CA TRP A 186 24.49 4.00 0.53
C TRP A 186 25.40 2.76 0.46
N SER A 187 26.69 2.93 0.75
CA SER A 187 27.66 1.84 0.90
C SER A 187 27.23 0.90 2.01
N ASP A 188 27.32 -0.42 1.81
CA ASP A 188 27.03 -1.54 2.74
C ASP A 188 26.85 -1.11 4.21
N LEU A 189 25.73 -0.45 4.52
CA LEU A 189 25.35 -0.08 5.88
C LEU A 189 24.80 -1.36 6.50
N THR A 190 25.73 -2.27 6.74
CA THR A 190 25.55 -3.47 7.53
C THR A 190 25.75 -3.08 8.98
N SER A 191 25.00 -2.08 9.47
CA SER A 191 24.83 -2.01 10.91
C SER A 191 24.14 -3.30 11.33
N THR A 192 24.76 -4.02 12.24
CA THR A 192 24.15 -5.20 12.86
C THR A 192 23.07 -4.80 13.86
N SER A 193 22.97 -3.50 14.19
CA SER A 193 22.01 -2.99 15.16
C SER A 193 20.72 -2.52 14.51
N PHE A 194 19.61 -3.15 14.88
CA PHE A 194 18.26 -2.71 14.51
C PHE A 194 17.80 -1.43 15.21
N THR A 195 18.63 -0.81 16.06
CA THR A 195 18.32 0.46 16.74
C THR A 195 19.14 1.63 16.21
N ASP A 196 19.97 1.39 15.20
CA ASP A 196 20.83 2.42 14.62
C ASP A 196 20.01 3.41 13.75
N PRO A 197 20.13 4.73 13.97
CA PRO A 197 19.36 5.72 13.21
C PRO A 197 19.62 5.69 11.70
N GLU A 198 20.86 5.40 11.26
CA GLU A 198 21.18 5.34 9.82
C GLU A 198 20.52 4.12 9.17
N THR A 199 20.56 2.98 9.84
CA THR A 199 19.85 1.75 9.43
C THR A 199 18.35 2.00 9.34
N PHE A 200 17.78 2.68 10.33
CA PHE A 200 16.36 3.02 10.32
C PHE A 200 15.96 3.89 9.13
N GLU A 201 16.72 4.96 8.84
CA GLU A 201 16.46 5.82 7.69
C GLU A 201 16.68 5.09 6.35
N HIS A 202 17.71 4.24 6.26
CA HIS A 202 17.94 3.39 5.10
C HIS A 202 16.74 2.48 4.81
N CYS A 203 16.31 1.70 5.80
CA CYS A 203 15.21 0.76 5.68
C CYS A 203 13.90 1.44 5.29
N ARG A 204 13.62 2.62 5.86
CA ARG A 204 12.43 3.42 5.50
C ARG A 204 12.48 3.89 4.06
N TYR A 205 13.65 4.35 3.61
CA TYR A 205 13.83 4.83 2.26
C TYR A 205 13.70 3.67 1.25
N GLN A 206 14.29 2.53 1.57
CA GLN A 206 14.23 1.30 0.78
C GLN A 206 12.79 0.77 0.64
N ALA A 207 11.99 0.77 1.71
CA ALA A 207 10.58 0.43 1.62
C ALA A 207 9.79 1.41 0.75
N GLY A 208 10.03 2.72 0.91
CA GLY A 208 9.41 3.75 0.07
C GLY A 208 9.72 3.54 -1.41
N TYR A 209 10.97 3.20 -1.75
CA TYR A 209 11.37 2.86 -3.11
C TYR A 209 10.63 1.63 -3.65
N THR A 210 10.59 0.55 -2.87
CA THR A 210 9.93 -0.71 -3.25
C THR A 210 8.44 -0.54 -3.49
N LEU A 211 7.77 0.30 -2.69
CA LEU A 211 6.37 0.67 -2.90
C LEU A 211 6.17 1.43 -4.22
N VAL A 212 7.06 2.36 -4.57
CA VAL A 212 7.01 3.05 -5.87
C VAL A 212 7.19 2.07 -7.02
N VAL A 213 8.14 1.12 -6.92
CA VAL A 213 8.33 0.06 -7.93
C VAL A 213 7.08 -0.82 -8.06
N THR A 214 6.46 -1.17 -6.94
CA THR A 214 5.23 -1.98 -6.91
C THR A 214 4.06 -1.27 -7.57
N LEU A 215 3.88 0.02 -7.29
CA LEU A 215 2.85 0.83 -7.94
C LEU A 215 3.12 0.99 -9.44
N ALA A 216 4.38 1.21 -9.83
CA ALA A 216 4.77 1.23 -11.23
C ALA A 216 4.49 -0.10 -11.94
N LEU A 217 4.70 -1.24 -11.28
CA LEU A 217 4.38 -2.57 -11.80
C LEU A 217 2.87 -2.76 -12.02
N ILE A 218 2.02 -2.24 -11.13
CA ILE A 218 0.57 -2.26 -11.33
C ILE A 218 0.20 -1.48 -12.58
N LEU A 219 0.65 -0.22 -12.69
CA LEU A 219 0.33 0.62 -13.84
C LEU A 219 0.88 0.03 -15.15
N ASN A 220 2.10 -0.50 -15.12
CA ASN A 220 2.70 -1.24 -16.24
C ASN A 220 1.81 -2.42 -16.64
N THR A 221 1.35 -3.23 -15.69
CA THR A 221 0.50 -4.39 -15.97
C THR A 221 -0.84 -3.99 -16.57
N LEU A 222 -1.43 -2.89 -16.10
CA LEU A 222 -2.63 -2.30 -16.70
C LEU A 222 -2.35 -1.82 -18.13
N LEU A 223 -1.28 -1.06 -18.39
CA LEU A 223 -0.93 -0.60 -19.74
C LEU A 223 -0.69 -1.77 -20.70
N ARG A 224 -0.01 -2.82 -20.26
CA ARG A 224 0.20 -4.05 -21.04
C ARG A 224 -1.09 -4.78 -21.37
N ALA A 225 -2.15 -4.60 -20.58
CA ALA A 225 -3.45 -5.17 -20.91
C ALA A 225 -4.04 -4.53 -22.19
N PHE A 226 -3.76 -3.25 -22.41
CA PHE A 226 -4.25 -2.47 -23.55
C PHE A 226 -3.22 -2.34 -24.67
N ASP A 227 -1.95 -2.65 -24.43
CA ASP A 227 -0.87 -2.70 -25.42
C ASP A 227 0.03 -3.93 -25.22
N PRO A 228 -0.44 -5.14 -25.58
CA PRO A 228 0.25 -6.39 -25.30
C PRO A 228 1.55 -6.60 -26.10
N ASN A 229 1.75 -5.85 -27.19
CA ASN A 229 2.94 -5.98 -28.05
C ASN A 229 4.09 -5.07 -27.58
N ASN A 230 3.90 -4.34 -26.48
CA ASN A 230 4.90 -3.44 -25.95
C ASN A 230 6.00 -4.18 -25.19
N ASN A 231 7.04 -4.60 -25.92
CA ASN A 231 8.18 -5.33 -25.36
C ASN A 231 8.96 -4.52 -24.31
N VAL A 232 8.91 -3.18 -24.36
CA VAL A 232 9.53 -2.32 -23.36
C VAL A 232 8.83 -2.53 -22.01
N LEU A 233 7.50 -2.46 -21.98
CA LEU A 233 6.73 -2.69 -20.75
C LEU A 233 6.93 -4.11 -20.20
N VAL A 234 7.05 -5.12 -21.08
CA VAL A 234 7.34 -6.51 -20.67
C VAL A 234 8.70 -6.59 -19.94
N THR A 235 9.72 -5.96 -20.50
CA THR A 235 11.09 -5.95 -19.95
C THR A 235 11.16 -5.18 -18.63
N GLU A 236 10.46 -4.04 -18.55
CA GLU A 236 10.34 -3.25 -17.32
C GLU A 236 9.62 -4.04 -16.22
N ALA A 237 8.51 -4.73 -16.54
CA ALA A 237 7.78 -5.57 -15.58
C ALA A 237 8.65 -6.71 -15.02
N PHE A 238 9.41 -7.39 -15.88
CA PHE A 238 10.34 -8.42 -15.44
C PHE A 238 11.39 -7.86 -14.46
N SER A 239 11.93 -6.67 -14.76
CA SER A 239 12.91 -5.99 -13.90
C SER A 239 12.31 -5.56 -12.56
N PHE A 240 11.06 -5.09 -12.54
CA PHE A 240 10.37 -4.74 -11.29
C PHE A 240 10.13 -5.96 -10.41
N CYS A 241 9.73 -7.09 -10.99
CA CYS A 241 9.56 -8.33 -10.23
C CYS A 241 10.88 -8.87 -9.66
N ASP A 242 11.99 -8.81 -10.42
CA ASP A 242 13.33 -9.19 -9.92
C ASP A 242 13.76 -8.28 -8.76
N HIS A 243 13.45 -6.99 -8.85
CA HIS A 243 13.68 -6.06 -7.73
C HIS A 243 12.87 -6.44 -6.48
N ILE A 244 11.56 -6.73 -6.62
CA ILE A 244 10.72 -7.15 -5.49
C ILE A 244 11.27 -8.44 -4.84
N ILE A 245 11.76 -9.40 -5.62
CA ILE A 245 12.39 -10.63 -5.09
C ILE A 245 13.60 -10.29 -4.23
N ARG A 246 14.58 -9.55 -4.78
CA ARG A 246 15.82 -9.18 -4.07
C ARG A 246 15.54 -8.36 -2.82
N GLU A 247 14.57 -7.46 -2.91
CA GLU A 247 14.16 -6.65 -1.76
C GLU A 247 13.57 -7.54 -0.67
N SER A 248 12.72 -8.50 -1.02
CA SER A 248 12.12 -9.43 -0.05
C SER A 248 13.20 -10.22 0.69
N GLU A 249 14.23 -10.69 -0.01
CA GLU A 249 15.37 -11.38 0.60
C GLU A 249 16.16 -10.44 1.53
N THR A 250 16.30 -9.17 1.18
CA THR A 250 17.07 -8.20 1.98
C THR A 250 16.29 -7.76 3.23
N ALA A 251 15.00 -7.46 3.05
CA ALA A 251 14.11 -6.92 4.07
C ALA A 251 13.64 -7.97 5.08
N CYS A 252 13.81 -9.27 4.81
CA CYS A 252 13.36 -10.34 5.72
C CYS A 252 13.89 -10.19 7.15
N ARG A 253 15.08 -9.59 7.33
CA ARG A 253 15.68 -9.32 8.63
C ARG A 253 14.93 -8.29 9.48
N TYR A 254 14.08 -7.47 8.85
CA TYR A 254 13.27 -6.42 9.48
C TYR A 254 11.83 -6.87 9.80
N ARG A 255 11.53 -8.16 9.61
CA ARG A 255 10.22 -8.75 9.95
C ARG A 255 9.96 -8.71 11.46
N PRO A 256 8.69 -8.59 11.88
CA PRO A 256 7.49 -8.57 11.04
C PRO A 256 7.09 -7.15 10.57
N LEU A 257 7.21 -6.12 11.41
CA LEU A 257 6.62 -4.79 11.10
C LEU A 257 7.45 -4.01 10.07
N GLY A 258 8.77 -3.97 10.26
CA GLY A 258 9.70 -3.24 9.38
C GLY A 258 9.74 -3.76 7.93
N ALA A 259 9.22 -4.97 7.69
CA ALA A 259 9.09 -5.57 6.37
C ALA A 259 7.63 -5.89 5.97
N ALA A 260 6.63 -5.41 6.72
CA ALA A 260 5.22 -5.74 6.49
C ALA A 260 4.73 -5.34 5.09
N TYR A 261 5.30 -4.28 4.52
CA TYR A 261 4.98 -3.79 3.17
C TYR A 261 5.31 -4.82 2.07
N VAL A 262 6.30 -5.69 2.30
CA VAL A 262 6.80 -6.66 1.31
C VAL A 262 5.71 -7.66 0.91
N SER A 263 4.87 -8.08 1.84
CA SER A 263 3.75 -9.00 1.55
C SER A 263 2.82 -8.45 0.45
N LEU A 264 2.57 -7.14 0.45
CA LEU A 264 1.76 -6.47 -0.57
C LEU A 264 2.49 -6.40 -1.91
N CYS A 265 3.79 -6.09 -1.88
CA CYS A 265 4.65 -6.11 -3.06
C CYS A 265 4.69 -7.50 -3.72
N LEU A 266 4.79 -8.55 -2.90
CA LEU A 266 4.79 -9.94 -3.35
C LEU A 266 3.44 -10.37 -3.95
N VAL A 267 2.31 -9.92 -3.40
CA VAL A 267 0.98 -10.17 -4.00
C VAL A 267 0.90 -9.57 -5.40
N VAL A 268 1.33 -8.31 -5.56
CA VAL A 268 1.36 -7.63 -6.85
C VAL A 268 2.31 -8.34 -7.81
N GLY A 269 3.52 -8.68 -7.36
CA GLY A 269 4.51 -9.44 -8.13
C GLY A 269 3.94 -10.76 -8.64
N CYS A 270 3.35 -11.58 -7.77
CA CYS A 270 2.72 -12.84 -8.15
C CYS A 270 1.59 -12.65 -9.18
N SER A 271 0.86 -11.54 -9.08
CA SER A 271 -0.26 -11.22 -9.97
C SER A 271 0.20 -10.75 -11.34
N ALA A 272 1.32 -10.02 -11.41
CA ALA A 272 1.86 -9.41 -12.63
C ALA A 272 2.89 -10.29 -13.36
N ALA A 273 3.56 -11.21 -12.66
CA ALA A 273 4.59 -12.07 -13.24
C ALA A 273 4.03 -13.00 -14.33
N GLU A 274 4.78 -13.08 -15.42
CA GLU A 274 4.50 -13.96 -16.57
C GLU A 274 5.54 -15.05 -16.75
N ASP A 275 6.78 -14.81 -16.33
CA ASP A 275 7.82 -15.83 -16.31
C ASP A 275 7.57 -16.83 -15.17
N ALA A 276 7.63 -18.12 -15.50
CA ALA A 276 7.30 -19.20 -14.56
C ALA A 276 8.31 -19.32 -13.41
N ARG A 277 9.60 -19.02 -13.65
CA ARG A 277 10.63 -19.10 -12.60
C ARG A 277 10.48 -17.94 -11.63
N GLN A 278 10.27 -16.74 -12.16
CA GLN A 278 10.04 -15.54 -11.36
C GLN A 278 8.77 -15.68 -10.52
N LEU A 279 7.68 -16.20 -11.09
CA LEU A 279 6.45 -16.47 -10.36
C LEU A 279 6.65 -17.48 -9.23
N ALA A 280 7.39 -18.57 -9.47
CA ALA A 280 7.68 -19.57 -8.44
C ALA A 280 8.48 -18.98 -7.26
N GLN A 281 9.46 -18.12 -7.54
CA GLN A 281 10.24 -17.41 -6.50
C GLN A 281 9.36 -16.45 -5.69
N LEU A 282 8.54 -15.63 -6.35
CA LEU A 282 7.61 -14.70 -5.70
C LEU A 282 6.60 -15.44 -4.80
N GLN A 283 6.09 -16.58 -5.26
CA GLN A 283 5.15 -17.40 -4.48
C GLN A 283 5.82 -18.04 -3.26
N ALA A 284 7.07 -18.51 -3.40
CA ALA A 284 7.82 -19.06 -2.27
C ALA A 284 8.10 -17.99 -1.20
N LEU A 285 8.51 -16.79 -1.63
CA LEU A 285 8.69 -15.64 -0.73
C LEU A 285 7.36 -15.23 -0.06
N LEU A 286 6.25 -15.18 -0.81
CA LEU A 286 4.95 -14.84 -0.24
C LEU A 286 4.50 -15.86 0.80
N ALA A 287 4.76 -17.16 0.56
CA ALA A 287 4.47 -18.20 1.54
C ALA A 287 5.28 -18.02 2.82
N ASP A 288 6.57 -17.67 2.73
CA ASP A 288 7.39 -17.36 3.91
C ASP A 288 6.88 -16.13 4.66
N TYR A 289 6.64 -15.01 3.96
CA TYR A 289 6.11 -13.77 4.57
C TYR A 289 4.71 -13.94 5.16
N SER A 290 3.88 -14.84 4.62
CA SER A 290 2.54 -15.11 5.14
C SER A 290 2.54 -15.64 6.58
N THR A 291 3.67 -16.21 7.03
CA THR A 291 3.81 -16.73 8.40
C THR A 291 3.78 -15.62 9.46
N ASP A 292 4.07 -14.37 9.10
CA ASP A 292 3.93 -13.21 9.98
C ASP A 292 2.47 -12.79 10.14
N PHE A 293 1.62 -13.13 9.17
CA PHE A 293 0.26 -12.62 9.01
C PHE A 293 -0.73 -13.73 8.65
N LYS A 294 -0.87 -14.73 9.53
CA LYS A 294 -1.57 -16.00 9.24
C LYS A 294 -3.06 -15.86 9.01
N GLU A 295 -3.67 -14.80 9.54
CA GLU A 295 -5.09 -14.50 9.45
C GLU A 295 -5.46 -13.94 8.07
N ILE A 296 -4.48 -13.46 7.30
CA ILE A 296 -4.69 -12.87 5.98
C ILE A 296 -4.58 -13.97 4.92
N ASN A 297 -5.65 -14.13 4.13
CA ASN A 297 -5.64 -15.02 2.96
C ASN A 297 -4.91 -14.35 1.78
N TRP A 298 -3.58 -14.38 1.81
CA TRP A 298 -2.73 -13.80 0.77
C TRP A 298 -2.96 -14.41 -0.62
N ILE A 299 -3.28 -15.70 -0.69
CA ILE A 299 -3.55 -16.41 -1.95
C ILE A 299 -4.83 -15.90 -2.62
N GLU A 300 -5.90 -15.67 -1.85
CA GLU A 300 -7.15 -15.08 -2.36
C GLU A 300 -6.89 -13.71 -3.00
N ARG A 301 -6.03 -12.89 -2.37
CA ARG A 301 -5.64 -11.57 -2.90
C ARG A 301 -4.90 -11.67 -4.23
N VAL A 302 -3.94 -12.60 -4.35
CA VAL A 302 -3.22 -12.88 -5.61
C VAL A 302 -4.19 -13.33 -6.71
N MET A 303 -5.08 -14.28 -6.39
CA MET A 303 -6.05 -14.80 -7.36
C MET A 303 -6.98 -13.69 -7.87
N TRP A 304 -7.50 -12.85 -6.97
CA TRP A 304 -8.36 -11.74 -7.35
C TRP A 304 -7.65 -10.72 -8.24
N LEU A 305 -6.44 -10.28 -7.86
CA LEU A 305 -5.74 -9.25 -8.61
C LEU A 305 -5.30 -9.76 -10.00
N ARG A 306 -4.82 -11.01 -10.07
CA ARG A 306 -4.49 -11.66 -11.34
C ARG A 306 -5.72 -11.82 -12.24
N ALA A 307 -6.86 -12.22 -11.69
CA ALA A 307 -8.12 -12.32 -12.43
C ALA A 307 -8.57 -10.94 -12.96
N SER A 308 -8.40 -9.89 -12.16
CA SER A 308 -8.69 -8.51 -12.56
C SER A 308 -7.86 -8.10 -13.78
N PHE A 309 -6.53 -8.27 -13.74
CA PHE A 309 -5.65 -7.99 -14.88
C PHE A 309 -5.98 -8.81 -16.12
N TYR A 310 -6.29 -10.09 -15.95
CA TYR A 310 -6.69 -10.96 -17.06
C TYR A 310 -8.00 -10.50 -17.71
N SER A 311 -8.99 -10.07 -16.91
CA SER A 311 -10.27 -9.58 -17.43
C SER A 311 -10.11 -8.33 -18.31
N HIS A 312 -9.16 -7.45 -17.99
CA HIS A 312 -8.87 -6.25 -18.79
C HIS A 312 -8.23 -6.61 -20.13
N ARG A 313 -7.31 -7.59 -20.13
CA ARG A 313 -6.69 -8.11 -21.36
C ARG A 313 -7.74 -8.68 -22.32
N LEU A 314 -8.74 -9.39 -21.80
CA LEU A 314 -9.84 -9.93 -22.60
C LEU A 314 -10.71 -8.81 -23.18
N ARG A 315 -11.15 -7.86 -22.34
CA ARG A 315 -11.96 -6.72 -22.77
C ARG A 315 -11.27 -5.87 -23.85
N ALA A 316 -9.98 -5.59 -23.69
CA ALA A 316 -9.18 -4.85 -24.66
C ALA A 316 -9.01 -5.58 -26.01
N ARG A 317 -9.06 -6.92 -26.02
CA ARG A 317 -9.05 -7.72 -27.25
C ARG A 317 -10.41 -7.72 -27.94
N SER A 318 -11.50 -7.85 -27.18
CA SER A 318 -12.87 -7.80 -27.71
C SER A 318 -13.17 -6.46 -28.37
N THR A 319 -12.82 -5.33 -27.74
CA THR A 319 -13.03 -3.99 -28.34
C THR A 319 -12.21 -3.77 -29.61
N ARG A 320 -10.98 -4.31 -29.68
CA ARG A 320 -10.17 -4.31 -30.92
C ARG A 320 -10.77 -5.19 -32.02
N SER A 321 -11.41 -6.31 -31.65
CA SER A 321 -12.10 -7.21 -32.59
C SER A 321 -13.42 -6.63 -33.09
N GLU A 322 -14.18 -5.92 -32.25
CA GLU A 322 -15.44 -5.26 -32.63
C GLU A 322 -15.22 -4.08 -33.60
N CYS A 323 -14.11 -3.34 -33.48
CA CYS A 323 -13.67 -2.39 -34.50
C CYS A 323 -13.10 -3.06 -35.78
N GLY A 324 -12.96 -4.39 -35.80
CA GLY A 324 -12.34 -5.17 -36.88
C GLY A 324 -13.21 -6.26 -37.52
N GLY A 325 -14.41 -6.55 -37.01
CA GLY A 325 -15.39 -7.47 -37.60
C GLY A 325 -15.54 -8.84 -36.91
N GLU A 326 -16.83 -9.18 -36.72
CA GLU A 326 -17.53 -10.45 -36.45
C GLU A 326 -17.22 -11.33 -35.22
N LEU A 327 -18.32 -11.59 -34.49
CA LEU A 327 -18.48 -12.35 -33.26
C LEU A 327 -18.06 -13.82 -33.37
N VAL A 328 -17.31 -14.31 -32.39
CA VAL A 328 -17.38 -15.71 -31.95
C VAL A 328 -17.32 -15.76 -30.42
N GLU A 329 -18.46 -16.07 -29.81
CA GLU A 329 -18.58 -16.45 -28.40
C GLU A 329 -17.79 -17.74 -28.12
N ALA A 330 -16.95 -17.72 -27.07
CA ALA A 330 -16.43 -18.94 -26.47
C ALA A 330 -16.67 -18.91 -24.96
N ALA A 331 -17.62 -19.76 -24.54
CA ALA A 331 -18.06 -19.95 -23.17
C ALA A 331 -16.95 -20.49 -22.27
N TRP A 332 -16.74 -19.85 -21.12
CA TRP A 332 -16.12 -20.45 -19.95
C TRP A 332 -16.90 -20.05 -18.70
N GLY A 333 -17.22 -21.06 -17.88
CA GLY A 333 -18.17 -20.99 -16.76
C GLY A 333 -17.81 -19.93 -15.72
N GLN A 334 -18.85 -19.21 -15.28
CA GLN A 334 -18.77 -18.27 -14.17
C GLN A 334 -18.47 -19.03 -12.87
N PRO A 335 -17.55 -18.54 -12.02
CA PRO A 335 -17.54 -18.96 -10.63
C PRO A 335 -18.79 -18.40 -9.95
N ASN A 336 -19.71 -19.29 -9.61
CA ASN A 336 -20.82 -19.01 -8.70
C ASN A 336 -20.29 -18.62 -7.33
N GLY A 337 -20.82 -17.52 -6.80
CA GLY A 337 -20.58 -17.04 -5.44
C GLY A 337 -19.94 -15.65 -5.44
N ARG A 338 -20.77 -14.60 -5.40
CA ARG A 338 -20.31 -13.29 -4.90
C ARG A 338 -19.87 -13.52 -3.44
N PRO A 339 -18.60 -13.33 -3.06
CA PRO A 339 -18.29 -13.23 -1.65
C PRO A 339 -18.98 -11.97 -1.12
N GLU A 340 -19.65 -12.10 0.02
CA GLU A 340 -20.32 -10.98 0.69
C GLU A 340 -19.36 -9.79 0.76
N SER A 341 -19.77 -8.70 0.12
CA SER A 341 -19.02 -7.45 0.09
C SER A 341 -18.98 -6.89 1.51
N CYS A 342 -17.82 -6.93 2.15
CA CYS A 342 -17.59 -6.08 3.29
C CYS A 342 -17.29 -4.68 2.75
N CYS A 343 -18.33 -3.93 2.41
CA CYS A 343 -18.26 -2.49 2.23
C CYS A 343 -17.71 -1.89 3.53
N ILE A 344 -16.40 -1.67 3.61
CA ILE A 344 -15.90 -0.60 4.45
C ILE A 344 -16.18 0.65 3.64
N MET A 345 -17.43 1.12 3.72
CA MET A 345 -18.13 2.06 2.83
C MET A 345 -18.98 1.39 1.76
#